data_AF-A0A9E3W0Q0-F1
#
_entry.id   AF-A0A9E3W0Q0-F1
#
_cell.length_a   1.000
_cell.length_b   1.000
_cell.length_c   1.000
_cell.angle_alpha   90.00
_cell.angle_beta   90.00
_cell.angle_gamma   90.00
#
_symmetry.space_group_name_H-M   'P 1'
#
loop_
_entity.id
_entity.type
_entity.pdbx_description
1 polymer ?
#
loop_
_entity_poly.entity_id
_entity_poly.type
_entity_poly.pdbx_seq_one_letter_code
_entity_poly.pdbx_strand_id
1 'polypeptide(L)'
;MKSNNYILLALIIFLVLNNTQLAQAQNPDAGLVYNDLVVPRIDISIHPDTLSWIYENVESDIEFHADFVFDDGTNRDSISPIGFRLRGNTSRHSQKKSFKVSFNTWTSGGNYEGVEKLNLNGEHNDPSIMRAKLMWDLLRKWGIPAPRANHIQLYINGNYHGLYLNVEHIDEEFVEKRFGNKDGNLYKCLYPADLDYLGQNPDLYKLEANGRRVYELKRNEEADDYSDLATFIDVLNNSSAADFECELDDVFNTTDYLKVIAADVLCGNWDGYIYNKNNYYVYN
;
A
#
# COMPACT_ATOMS: atom_id res chain seq x y z
N MET A 1 -53.94 -24.10 8.80
CA MET A 1 -53.17 -22.84 8.98
C MET A 1 -51.90 -23.07 9.82
N LYS A 2 -51.00 -23.99 9.41
CA LYS A 2 -49.71 -24.21 10.10
C LYS A 2 -48.51 -24.43 9.15
N SER A 3 -48.72 -24.47 7.83
CA SER A 3 -47.65 -24.78 6.85
C SER A 3 -46.93 -23.56 6.27
N ASN A 4 -47.50 -22.35 6.36
CA ASN A 4 -46.90 -21.16 5.72
C ASN A 4 -45.75 -20.52 6.51
N ASN A 5 -45.62 -20.80 7.82
CA ASN A 5 -44.56 -20.18 8.64
C ASN A 5 -43.19 -20.85 8.45
N TYR A 6 -43.15 -22.14 8.11
CA TYR A 6 -41.89 -22.85 7.89
C TYR A 6 -41.21 -22.46 6.56
N ILE A 7 -41.99 -22.13 5.53
CA ILE A 7 -41.47 -21.69 4.23
C ILE A 7 -40.87 -20.28 4.36
N LEU A 8 -41.54 -19.39 5.10
CA LEU A 8 -41.03 -18.03 5.33
C LEU A 8 -39.76 -18.03 6.19
N LEU A 9 -39.70 -18.90 7.21
CA LEU A 9 -38.51 -19.05 8.06
C LEU A 9 -37.33 -19.67 7.28
N ALA A 10 -37.60 -20.66 6.41
CA ALA A 10 -36.58 -21.24 5.54
C ALA A 10 -36.04 -20.24 4.50
N LEU A 11 -36.90 -19.37 3.95
CA LEU A 11 -36.50 -18.29 3.04
C LEU A 11 -35.65 -17.22 3.73
N ILE A 12 -35.97 -16.87 4.98
CA ILE A 12 -35.16 -15.92 5.77
C ILE A 12 -33.81 -16.55 6.13
N ILE A 13 -33.76 -17.82 6.51
CA ILE A 13 -32.50 -18.52 6.78
C ILE A 13 -31.65 -18.66 5.50
N PHE A 14 -32.27 -18.90 4.33
CA PHE A 14 -31.57 -18.96 3.04
C PHE A 14 -31.06 -17.57 2.59
N LEU A 15 -31.75 -16.49 2.93
CA LEU A 15 -31.29 -15.11 2.69
C LEU A 15 -30.18 -14.67 3.66
N VAL A 16 -30.17 -15.19 4.89
CA VAL A 16 -29.12 -14.88 5.88
C VAL A 16 -27.85 -15.72 5.63
N LEU A 17 -27.97 -16.94 5.12
CA LEU A 17 -26.83 -17.81 4.80
C LEU A 17 -26.12 -17.49 3.47
N ASN A 18 -26.69 -16.63 2.62
CA ASN A 18 -26.02 -16.15 1.40
C ASN A 18 -25.28 -14.80 1.60
N ASN A 19 -25.25 -14.28 2.83
CA ASN A 19 -24.41 -13.15 3.21
C ASN A 19 -23.06 -13.58 3.79
N THR A 20 -22.55 -14.75 3.42
CA THR A 20 -21.09 -14.86 3.26
C THR A 20 -20.75 -14.14 1.95
N GLN A 21 -20.90 -12.81 1.94
CA GLN A 21 -19.96 -12.03 1.15
C GLN A 21 -18.62 -12.35 1.81
N LEU A 22 -17.86 -13.27 1.21
CA LEU A 22 -16.42 -13.10 1.23
C LEU A 22 -16.25 -11.65 0.81
N ALA A 23 -15.85 -10.79 1.75
CA ALA A 23 -15.63 -9.37 1.51
C ALA A 23 -14.44 -9.30 0.55
N GLN A 24 -14.72 -9.60 -0.72
CA GLN A 24 -13.72 -9.61 -1.75
C GLN A 24 -13.28 -8.17 -1.87
N ALA A 25 -12.00 -7.96 -1.62
CA ALA A 25 -11.51 -6.62 -1.48
C ALA A 25 -11.79 -5.82 -2.75
N GLN A 26 -12.50 -4.70 -2.61
CA GLN A 26 -12.96 -3.93 -3.75
C GLN A 26 -11.89 -2.91 -4.11
N ASN A 27 -11.22 -3.10 -5.24
CA ASN A 27 -10.33 -2.05 -5.75
C ASN A 27 -11.18 -0.83 -6.13
N PRO A 28 -10.90 0.36 -5.58
CA PRO A 28 -11.62 1.58 -5.96
C PRO A 28 -11.28 1.97 -7.40
N ASP A 29 -12.15 2.72 -8.06
CA ASP A 29 -11.83 3.31 -9.37
C ASP A 29 -10.57 4.19 -9.30
N ALA A 30 -9.94 4.41 -10.45
CA ALA A 30 -8.73 5.23 -10.55
C ALA A 30 -8.92 6.61 -9.90
N GLY A 31 -10.08 7.24 -10.12
CA GLY A 31 -10.35 8.61 -9.66
C GLY A 31 -9.49 9.63 -10.41
N LEU A 32 -9.59 10.89 -10.00
CA LEU A 32 -8.92 12.01 -10.69
C LEU A 32 -7.39 11.85 -10.68
N VAL A 33 -6.81 11.60 -9.50
CA VAL A 33 -5.36 11.61 -9.28
C VAL A 33 -4.63 10.45 -9.98
N TYR A 34 -5.32 9.32 -10.19
CA TYR A 34 -4.74 8.13 -10.83
C TYR A 34 -5.32 7.84 -12.21
N ASN A 35 -6.01 8.80 -12.83
CA ASN A 35 -6.48 8.68 -14.20
C ASN A 35 -5.27 8.50 -15.15
N ASP A 36 -5.25 7.39 -15.89
CA ASP A 36 -4.17 7.03 -16.80
C ASP A 36 -4.52 7.22 -18.29
N LEU A 37 -5.65 7.88 -18.59
CA LEU A 37 -6.00 8.33 -19.95
C LEU A 37 -5.28 9.61 -20.36
N VAL A 38 -4.71 10.31 -19.40
CA VAL A 38 -3.89 11.51 -19.58
C VAL A 38 -2.60 11.36 -18.78
N VAL A 39 -1.64 12.26 -19.00
CA VAL A 39 -0.44 12.37 -18.17
C VAL A 39 -0.54 13.68 -17.41
N PRO A 40 -1.12 13.70 -16.19
CA PRO A 40 -1.26 14.92 -15.42
C PRO A 40 0.08 15.55 -15.10
N ARG A 41 0.08 16.86 -14.92
CA ARG A 41 1.19 17.64 -14.41
C ARG A 41 1.02 17.84 -12.91
N ILE A 42 2.11 17.62 -12.18
CA ILE A 42 2.24 18.00 -10.78
C ILE A 42 3.35 19.03 -10.67
N ASP A 43 3.02 20.22 -10.15
CA ASP A 43 4.01 21.23 -9.77
C ASP A 43 4.20 21.24 -8.25
N ILE A 44 5.46 21.23 -7.84
CA ILE A 44 5.90 21.44 -6.47
C ILE A 44 6.64 22.77 -6.40
N SER A 45 6.20 23.67 -5.52
CA SER A 45 6.94 24.88 -5.18
C SER A 45 7.52 24.75 -3.78
N ILE A 46 8.84 24.90 -3.65
CA ILE A 46 9.57 24.74 -2.39
C ILE A 46 10.73 25.74 -2.34
N HIS A 47 11.09 26.21 -1.15
CA HIS A 47 12.22 27.14 -1.01
C HIS A 47 13.51 26.52 -1.62
N PRO A 48 14.27 27.24 -2.46
CA PRO A 48 15.44 26.68 -3.13
C PRO A 48 16.49 26.10 -2.18
N ASP A 49 16.76 26.76 -1.06
CA ASP A 49 17.73 26.26 -0.06
C ASP A 49 17.26 24.95 0.57
N THR A 50 15.94 24.79 0.77
CA THR A 50 15.36 23.55 1.27
C THR A 50 15.49 22.42 0.26
N LEU A 51 15.25 22.70 -1.03
CA LEU A 51 15.45 21.71 -2.09
C LEU A 51 16.92 21.28 -2.18
N SER A 52 17.85 22.22 -2.10
CA SER A 52 19.29 21.92 -2.03
C SER A 52 19.62 21.05 -0.82
N TRP A 53 19.10 21.40 0.36
CA TRP A 53 19.29 20.62 1.58
C TRP A 53 18.78 19.18 1.42
N ILE A 54 17.59 19.00 0.83
CA ILE A 54 17.03 17.67 0.55
C ILE A 54 17.97 16.84 -0.33
N TYR A 55 18.57 17.44 -1.37
CA TYR A 55 19.52 16.74 -2.24
C TYR A 55 20.88 16.45 -1.60
N GLU A 56 21.29 17.24 -0.60
CA GLU A 56 22.51 17.02 0.17
C GLU A 56 22.31 16.00 1.30
N ASN A 57 21.08 15.84 1.79
CA ASN A 57 20.73 14.98 2.94
C ASN A 57 19.80 13.84 2.51
N VAL A 58 20.25 13.05 1.53
CA VAL A 58 19.41 12.07 0.82
C VAL A 58 18.74 11.02 1.70
N GLU A 59 19.35 10.68 2.83
CA GLU A 59 18.81 9.71 3.82
C GLU A 59 17.77 10.30 4.78
N SER A 60 17.52 11.62 4.73
CA SER A 60 16.55 12.24 5.63
C SER A 60 15.11 11.86 5.28
N ASP A 61 14.32 11.59 6.31
CA ASP A 61 12.86 11.44 6.23
C ASP A 61 12.10 12.68 6.68
N ILE A 62 12.78 13.80 6.94
CA ILE A 62 12.14 15.07 7.31
C ILE A 62 11.30 15.58 6.14
N GLU A 63 10.05 15.90 6.43
CA GLU A 63 9.12 16.55 5.49
C GLU A 63 9.23 18.06 5.59
N PHE A 64 9.31 18.72 4.45
CA PHE A 64 9.42 20.16 4.35
C PHE A 64 8.15 20.78 3.79
N HIS A 65 7.88 22.01 4.18
CA HIS A 65 6.79 22.80 3.63
C HIS A 65 6.99 23.02 2.13
N ALA A 66 5.98 22.70 1.34
CA ALA A 66 5.90 22.99 -0.07
C ALA A 66 4.45 23.30 -0.47
N ASP A 67 4.28 23.81 -1.69
CA ASP A 67 2.97 23.96 -2.32
C ASP A 67 2.83 22.94 -3.45
N PHE A 68 1.62 22.42 -3.62
CA PHE A 68 1.26 21.44 -4.62
C PHE A 68 0.25 22.03 -5.61
N VAL A 69 0.42 21.73 -6.88
CA VAL A 69 -0.59 21.96 -7.93
C VAL A 69 -0.73 20.68 -8.75
N PHE A 70 -1.96 20.24 -8.96
CA PHE A 70 -2.32 19.19 -9.90
C PHE A 70 -3.03 19.81 -11.10
N ASP A 71 -2.68 19.37 -12.31
CA ASP A 71 -3.28 19.82 -13.56
C ASP A 71 -3.38 18.66 -14.56
N ASP A 72 -4.60 18.24 -14.90
CA ASP A 72 -4.84 17.18 -15.90
C ASP A 72 -5.24 17.72 -17.29
N GLY A 73 -5.16 19.05 -17.47
CA GLY A 73 -5.61 19.78 -18.66
C GLY A 73 -7.09 20.19 -18.64
N THR A 74 -7.89 19.65 -17.71
CA THR A 74 -9.31 20.00 -17.51
C THR A 74 -9.55 20.57 -16.11
N ASN A 75 -8.96 19.95 -15.10
CA ASN A 75 -9.00 20.30 -13.70
C ASN A 75 -7.63 20.85 -13.30
N ARG A 76 -7.65 21.88 -12.44
CA ARG A 76 -6.43 22.47 -11.89
C ARG A 76 -6.65 22.87 -10.45
N ASP A 77 -6.09 22.10 -9.53
CA ASP A 77 -6.24 22.29 -8.09
C ASP A 77 -4.91 22.62 -7.44
N SER A 78 -4.95 23.34 -6.32
CA SER A 78 -3.76 23.65 -5.53
C SER A 78 -4.00 23.38 -4.06
N ILE A 79 -2.99 22.83 -3.40
CA ILE A 79 -2.99 22.56 -1.97
C ILE A 79 -1.72 23.15 -1.37
N SER A 80 -1.91 23.96 -0.34
CA SER A 80 -0.84 24.51 0.48
C SER A 80 -1.37 24.67 1.92
N PRO A 81 -0.60 24.24 2.93
CA PRO A 81 0.72 23.63 2.84
C PRO A 81 0.66 22.10 2.60
N ILE A 82 1.71 21.55 1.97
CA ILE A 82 1.98 20.09 1.94
C ILE A 82 3.34 19.78 2.59
N GLY A 83 3.52 18.52 3.00
CA GLY A 83 4.83 17.94 3.29
C GLY A 83 5.46 17.38 2.02
N PHE A 84 6.74 17.68 1.79
CA PHE A 84 7.52 17.20 0.65
C PHE A 84 8.89 16.69 1.10
N ARG A 85 9.28 15.51 0.61
CA ARG A 85 10.59 14.90 0.92
C ARG A 85 11.03 13.87 -0.11
N LEU A 86 12.28 13.42 0.00
CA LEU A 86 12.74 12.22 -0.68
C LEU A 86 12.09 10.96 -0.12
N ARG A 87 11.96 9.93 -0.97
CA ARG A 87 11.50 8.59 -0.58
C ARG A 87 12.34 7.49 -1.21
N GLY A 88 12.22 6.32 -0.59
CA GLY A 88 12.88 5.09 -0.99
C GLY A 88 13.98 4.70 -0.01
N ASN A 89 14.81 3.77 -0.42
CA ASN A 89 16.01 3.36 0.30
C ASN A 89 17.21 3.61 -0.63
N THR A 90 17.63 2.62 -1.40
CA THR A 90 18.69 2.74 -2.40
C THR A 90 18.41 3.80 -3.48
N SER A 91 17.14 3.99 -3.86
CA SER A 91 16.73 4.96 -4.88
C SER A 91 16.99 6.43 -4.52
N ARG A 92 17.28 6.72 -3.25
CA ARG A 92 17.65 8.06 -2.78
C ARG A 92 18.98 8.52 -3.35
N HIS A 93 19.88 7.60 -3.68
CA HIS A 93 21.17 7.93 -4.27
C HIS A 93 21.13 8.08 -5.79
N SER A 94 20.04 7.64 -6.44
CA SER A 94 19.89 7.67 -7.89
C SER A 94 19.82 9.11 -8.41
N GLN A 95 20.37 9.37 -9.60
CA GLN A 95 20.34 10.72 -10.19
C GLN A 95 18.91 11.26 -10.29
N LYS A 96 18.00 10.42 -10.78
CA LYS A 96 16.56 10.70 -10.78
C LYS A 96 15.94 10.22 -9.46
N LYS A 97 15.72 11.18 -8.57
CA LYS A 97 15.19 10.97 -7.23
C LYS A 97 13.72 10.56 -7.26
N SER A 98 13.22 10.05 -6.14
CA SER A 98 11.78 9.81 -5.91
C SER A 98 11.33 10.65 -4.72
N PHE A 99 10.08 11.11 -4.75
CA PHE A 99 9.55 12.04 -3.75
C PHE A 99 8.26 11.50 -3.13
N LYS A 100 8.03 11.85 -1.86
CA LYS A 100 6.72 11.70 -1.21
C LYS A 100 6.10 13.09 -1.06
N VAL A 101 4.81 13.17 -1.37
CA VAL A 101 3.94 14.31 -1.06
C VAL A 101 2.97 13.86 0.02
N SER A 102 2.83 14.65 1.08
CA SER A 102 1.96 14.37 2.21
C SER A 102 1.03 15.58 2.42
N PHE A 103 -0.28 15.37 2.30
CA PHE A 103 -1.30 16.42 2.46
C PHE A 103 -1.69 16.64 3.93
N ASN A 104 -1.36 15.69 4.80
CA ASN A 104 -1.72 15.72 6.22
C ASN A 104 -0.59 16.11 7.19
N THR A 105 0.62 16.39 6.69
CA THR A 105 1.77 16.76 7.56
C THR A 105 1.49 18.00 8.39
N TRP A 106 0.91 19.02 7.76
CA TRP A 106 0.67 20.33 8.36
C TRP A 106 -0.82 20.66 8.52
N THR A 107 -1.68 19.85 7.93
CA THR A 107 -3.13 19.99 8.00
C THR A 107 -3.72 18.69 8.50
N SER A 108 -4.12 18.63 9.77
CA SER A 108 -4.74 17.42 10.34
C SER A 108 -5.96 17.01 9.51
N GLY A 109 -6.01 15.73 9.09
CA GLY A 109 -7.06 15.21 8.19
C GLY A 109 -6.95 15.68 6.73
N GLY A 110 -5.87 16.39 6.37
CA GLY A 110 -5.63 16.88 5.02
C GLY A 110 -5.48 15.74 4.02
N ASN A 111 -6.27 15.77 2.96
CA ASN A 111 -6.23 14.79 1.88
C ASN A 111 -6.52 15.49 0.54
N TYR A 112 -6.16 14.82 -0.54
CA TYR A 112 -6.52 15.22 -1.90
C TYR A 112 -7.18 14.05 -2.60
N GLU A 113 -8.42 14.20 -3.06
CA GLU A 113 -9.16 13.13 -3.75
C GLU A 113 -9.19 11.80 -2.96
N GLY A 114 -9.33 11.94 -1.63
CA GLY A 114 -9.39 10.84 -0.69
C GLY A 114 -8.06 10.10 -0.46
N VAL A 115 -6.91 10.67 -0.82
CA VAL A 115 -5.61 10.14 -0.40
C VAL A 115 -4.86 11.17 0.42
N GLU A 116 -4.20 10.72 1.47
CA GLU A 116 -3.38 11.60 2.31
C GLU A 116 -2.00 11.84 1.72
N LYS A 117 -1.49 10.88 0.95
CA LYS A 117 -0.09 10.83 0.52
C LYS A 117 0.04 10.31 -0.91
N LEU A 118 0.95 10.90 -1.68
CA LEU A 118 1.35 10.44 -3.01
C LEU A 118 2.81 10.00 -3.00
N ASN A 119 3.12 8.94 -3.76
CA ASN A 119 4.49 8.49 -3.98
C ASN A 119 4.88 8.74 -5.44
N LEU A 120 5.73 9.73 -5.66
CA LEU A 120 6.22 10.09 -6.99
C LEU A 120 7.55 9.36 -7.23
N ASN A 121 7.50 8.25 -7.96
CA ASN A 121 8.66 7.41 -8.23
C ASN A 121 9.36 7.84 -9.51
N GLY A 122 10.68 8.06 -9.42
CA GLY A 122 11.50 8.35 -10.59
C GLY A 122 11.75 7.13 -11.48
N GLU A 123 11.46 5.91 -10.98
CA GLU A 123 11.65 4.60 -11.64
C GLU A 123 13.04 4.45 -12.28
N HIS A 124 14.08 4.92 -11.58
CA HIS A 124 15.44 5.07 -12.11
C HIS A 124 16.09 3.78 -12.65
N ASN A 125 15.70 2.61 -12.13
CA ASN A 125 16.21 1.30 -12.57
C ASN A 125 15.30 0.62 -13.61
N ASP A 126 14.19 1.25 -13.97
CA ASP A 126 13.27 0.75 -14.99
C ASP A 126 13.28 1.66 -16.23
N PRO A 127 14.06 1.30 -17.28
CA PRO A 127 14.07 2.05 -18.54
C PRO A 127 12.70 2.23 -19.20
N SER A 128 11.71 1.40 -18.84
CA SER A 128 10.35 1.46 -19.38
C SER A 128 9.40 2.29 -18.53
N ILE A 129 9.75 2.56 -17.26
CA ILE A 129 8.92 3.26 -16.25
C ILE A 129 7.53 2.59 -16.11
N MET A 130 7.33 1.35 -16.52
CA MET A 130 6.01 0.70 -16.56
C MET A 130 5.93 -0.63 -15.82
N ARG A 131 7.07 -1.24 -15.43
CA ARG A 131 7.06 -2.61 -14.87
C ARG A 131 6.21 -2.69 -13.60
N ALA A 132 6.41 -1.77 -12.66
CA ALA A 132 5.65 -1.73 -11.42
C ALA A 132 4.16 -1.46 -11.66
N LYS A 133 3.82 -0.48 -12.53
CA LYS A 133 2.43 -0.20 -12.90
C LYS A 133 1.74 -1.42 -13.52
N LEU A 134 2.37 -2.09 -14.48
CA LEU A 134 1.80 -3.26 -15.13
C LEU A 134 1.49 -4.39 -14.12
N MET A 135 2.38 -4.59 -13.13
CA MET A 135 2.15 -5.57 -12.08
C MET A 135 0.95 -5.19 -11.20
N TRP A 136 0.86 -3.93 -10.75
CA TRP A 136 -0.29 -3.48 -9.95
C TRP A 136 -1.59 -3.50 -10.75
N ASP A 137 -1.58 -3.10 -12.01
CA ASP A 137 -2.75 -3.16 -12.89
C ASP A 137 -3.22 -4.61 -13.10
N LEU A 138 -2.28 -5.56 -13.25
CA LEU A 138 -2.58 -6.99 -13.34
C LEU A 138 -3.22 -7.52 -12.05
N LEU A 139 -2.64 -7.22 -10.88
CA LEU A 139 -3.18 -7.61 -9.58
C LEU A 139 -4.59 -7.03 -9.38
N ARG A 140 -4.79 -5.74 -9.69
CA ARG A 140 -6.09 -5.09 -9.61
C ARG A 140 -7.12 -5.76 -10.53
N LYS A 141 -6.72 -6.12 -11.75
CA LYS A 141 -7.56 -6.85 -12.71
C LYS A 141 -7.96 -8.24 -12.21
N TRP A 142 -7.12 -8.89 -11.39
CA TRP A 142 -7.42 -10.16 -10.74
C TRP A 142 -8.23 -10.01 -9.43
N GLY A 143 -8.67 -8.79 -9.11
CA GLY A 143 -9.41 -8.49 -7.89
C GLY A 143 -8.54 -8.46 -6.64
N ILE A 144 -7.22 -8.36 -6.79
CA ILE A 144 -6.29 -8.32 -5.66
C ILE A 144 -6.09 -6.87 -5.21
N PRO A 145 -6.15 -6.58 -3.89
CA PRO A 145 -5.73 -5.30 -3.33
C PRO A 145 -4.36 -4.87 -3.83
N ALA A 146 -4.34 -3.84 -4.66
CA ALA A 146 -3.08 -3.26 -5.14
C ALA A 146 -3.21 -1.74 -5.36
N PRO A 147 -2.11 -0.99 -5.18
CA PRO A 147 -2.07 0.46 -5.39
C PRO A 147 -2.58 0.87 -6.76
N ARG A 148 -3.34 1.96 -6.80
CA ARG A 148 -3.56 2.71 -8.04
C ARG A 148 -2.24 3.36 -8.46
N ALA A 149 -1.98 3.42 -9.77
CA ALA A 149 -0.82 4.11 -10.29
C ALA A 149 -1.05 4.69 -11.69
N ASN A 150 -0.51 5.88 -11.95
CA ASN A 150 -0.48 6.51 -13.27
C ASN A 150 0.84 7.26 -13.49
N HIS A 151 1.10 7.62 -14.73
CA HIS A 151 2.26 8.46 -15.08
C HIS A 151 1.90 9.94 -14.96
N ILE A 152 2.82 10.73 -14.41
CA ILE A 152 2.70 12.19 -14.28
C ILE A 152 3.94 12.91 -14.79
N GLN A 153 3.79 14.16 -15.20
CA GLN A 153 4.89 15.09 -15.45
C GLN A 153 5.20 15.83 -14.15
N LEU A 154 6.41 15.66 -13.61
CA LEU A 154 6.81 16.37 -12.39
C LEU A 154 7.55 17.65 -12.73
N TYR A 155 7.11 18.75 -12.12
CA TYR A 155 7.82 20.02 -12.10
C TYR A 155 8.16 20.39 -10.66
N ILE A 156 9.38 20.87 -10.42
CA ILE A 156 9.79 21.42 -9.11
C ILE A 156 10.39 22.81 -9.36
N ASN A 157 9.83 23.83 -8.70
CA ASN A 157 10.21 25.23 -8.89
C ASN A 157 10.23 25.66 -10.37
N GLY A 158 9.22 25.21 -11.13
CA GLY A 158 9.06 25.50 -12.56
C GLY A 158 9.97 24.72 -13.51
N ASN A 159 10.93 23.93 -13.00
CA ASN A 159 11.79 23.08 -13.82
C ASN A 159 11.12 21.73 -14.07
N TYR A 160 11.23 21.19 -15.29
CA TYR A 160 10.73 19.85 -15.59
C TYR A 160 11.71 18.78 -15.07
N HIS A 161 11.25 17.91 -14.18
CA HIS A 161 12.03 16.82 -13.59
C HIS A 161 11.85 15.49 -14.33
N GLY A 162 10.91 15.40 -15.27
CA GLY A 162 10.66 14.22 -16.08
C GLY A 162 9.31 13.55 -15.83
N LEU A 163 9.11 12.41 -16.49
CA LEU A 163 7.98 11.51 -16.27
C LEU A 163 8.19 10.70 -14.99
N TYR A 164 7.23 10.69 -14.07
CA TYR A 164 7.26 9.92 -12.83
C TYR A 164 6.07 8.97 -12.79
N LEU A 165 6.21 7.88 -12.02
CA LEU A 165 5.09 7.04 -11.66
C LEU A 165 4.51 7.52 -10.33
N ASN A 166 3.28 8.01 -10.33
CA ASN A 166 2.53 8.34 -9.13
C ASN A 166 1.85 7.07 -8.61
N VAL A 167 2.19 6.65 -7.40
CA VAL A 167 1.71 5.42 -6.76
C VAL A 167 0.95 5.75 -5.48
N GLU A 168 -0.25 5.19 -5.37
CA GLU A 168 -1.07 5.27 -4.16
C GLU A 168 -0.29 4.79 -2.94
N HIS A 169 -0.35 5.56 -1.86
CA HIS A 169 0.26 5.13 -0.60
C HIS A 169 -0.59 4.03 0.03
N ILE A 170 0.07 3.04 0.63
CA ILE A 170 -0.60 1.96 1.38
C ILE A 170 -0.61 2.40 2.83
N ASP A 171 -1.78 2.86 3.28
CA ASP A 171 -2.06 3.41 4.60
C ASP A 171 -3.52 3.11 4.99
N GLU A 172 -4.05 3.80 6.01
CA GLU A 172 -5.42 3.62 6.49
C GLU A 172 -6.50 3.88 5.41
N GLU A 173 -6.28 4.82 4.50
CA GLU A 173 -7.22 5.13 3.42
C GLU A 173 -7.18 4.05 2.34
N PHE A 174 -6.01 3.45 2.11
CA PHE A 174 -5.88 2.30 1.21
C PHE A 174 -6.68 1.09 1.68
N VAL A 175 -6.56 0.76 2.98
CA VAL A 175 -7.22 -0.42 3.57
C VAL A 175 -8.73 -0.19 3.68
N GLU A 176 -9.18 0.99 4.12
CA GLU A 176 -10.61 1.28 4.25
C GLU A 176 -11.34 1.16 2.91
N LYS A 177 -10.76 1.68 1.84
CA LYS A 177 -11.36 1.61 0.49
C LYS A 177 -11.47 0.21 -0.08
N ARG A 178 -10.67 -0.75 0.42
CA ARG A 178 -10.58 -2.11 -0.14
C ARG A 178 -11.26 -3.14 0.75
N PHE A 179 -11.15 -2.99 2.06
CA PHE A 179 -11.66 -3.95 3.04
C PHE A 179 -12.90 -3.43 3.78
N GLY A 180 -13.32 -2.19 3.54
CA GLY A 180 -14.51 -1.58 4.14
C GLY A 180 -14.33 -1.14 5.59
N ASN A 181 -13.13 -1.31 6.15
CA ASN A 181 -12.75 -0.87 7.49
C ASN A 181 -11.22 -0.66 7.55
N LYS A 182 -10.76 -0.01 8.63
CA LYS A 182 -9.35 0.26 8.92
C LYS A 182 -8.99 -0.04 10.38
N ASP A 183 -9.67 -1.05 10.93
CA ASP A 183 -9.60 -1.40 12.34
C ASP A 183 -8.40 -2.31 12.64
N GLY A 184 -8.01 -3.14 11.67
CA GLY A 184 -6.91 -4.09 11.81
C GLY A 184 -5.53 -3.48 11.66
N ASN A 185 -4.52 -4.32 11.93
CA ASN A 185 -3.13 -3.92 11.81
C ASN A 185 -2.67 -4.02 10.35
N LEU A 186 -1.94 -2.99 9.92
CA LEU A 186 -1.27 -2.95 8.64
C LEU A 186 0.24 -3.03 8.87
N TYR A 187 0.86 -4.10 8.41
CA TYR A 187 2.31 -4.29 8.49
C TYR A 187 2.93 -4.01 7.14
N LYS A 188 3.99 -3.20 7.14
CA LYS A 188 4.91 -3.10 6.02
C LYS A 188 6.10 -4.02 6.28
N CYS A 189 6.20 -5.07 5.47
CA CYS A 189 7.17 -6.13 5.66
C CYS A 189 8.45 -5.85 4.85
N LEU A 190 9.56 -5.77 5.57
CA LEU A 190 10.86 -5.33 5.08
C LEU A 190 11.90 -6.41 5.37
N TYR A 191 12.89 -6.56 4.48
CA TYR A 191 13.94 -7.56 4.65
C TYR A 191 14.54 -7.57 6.08
N PRO A 192 14.64 -8.73 6.75
CA PRO A 192 14.27 -10.09 6.32
C PRO A 192 12.91 -10.56 6.90
N ALA A 193 11.77 -10.15 6.32
CA ALA A 193 10.43 -10.52 6.79
C ALA A 193 10.01 -11.89 6.23
N ASP A 194 10.53 -12.96 6.84
CA ASP A 194 10.43 -14.36 6.39
C ASP A 194 9.15 -15.11 6.77
N LEU A 195 8.40 -14.60 7.76
CA LEU A 195 7.26 -15.25 8.41
C LEU A 195 7.64 -16.58 9.11
N ASP A 196 8.87 -16.67 9.62
CA ASP A 196 9.33 -17.82 10.40
C ASP A 196 8.74 -17.80 11.83
N TYR A 197 8.39 -18.98 12.36
CA TYR A 197 7.86 -19.10 13.71
C TYR A 197 8.95 -18.94 14.77
N LEU A 198 8.79 -17.93 15.63
CA LEU A 198 9.72 -17.63 16.72
C LEU A 198 9.20 -18.06 18.09
N GLY A 199 7.90 -18.34 18.20
CA GLY A 199 7.20 -18.64 19.44
C GLY A 199 5.85 -17.93 19.52
N GLN A 200 5.07 -18.25 20.55
CA GLN A 200 3.73 -17.67 20.76
C GLN A 200 3.75 -16.23 21.28
N ASN A 201 4.87 -15.74 21.81
CA ASN A 201 4.95 -14.39 22.36
C ASN A 201 4.97 -13.36 21.21
N PRO A 202 3.97 -12.45 21.11
CA PRO A 202 3.91 -11.45 20.04
C PRO A 202 5.12 -10.54 19.95
N ASP A 203 5.77 -10.23 21.09
CA ASP A 203 6.96 -9.38 21.12
C ASP A 203 8.16 -9.97 20.36
N LEU A 204 8.16 -11.27 20.08
CA LEU A 204 9.21 -11.90 19.26
C LEU A 204 9.17 -11.43 17.80
N TYR A 205 8.01 -11.00 17.31
CA TYR A 205 7.82 -10.53 15.93
C TYR A 205 8.10 -9.04 15.77
N LYS A 206 8.43 -8.35 16.86
CA LYS A 206 8.87 -6.95 16.87
C LYS A 206 10.37 -6.84 16.50
N LEU A 207 10.83 -7.65 15.56
CA LEU A 207 12.23 -7.72 15.15
C LEU A 207 12.69 -6.40 14.54
N GLU A 208 13.95 -6.05 14.76
CA GLU A 208 14.59 -4.91 14.12
C GLU A 208 15.78 -5.35 13.27
N ALA A 209 15.86 -4.82 12.05
CA ALA A 209 16.98 -4.99 11.14
C ALA A 209 17.24 -3.67 10.42
N ASN A 210 18.53 -3.30 10.28
CA ASN A 210 18.92 -2.05 9.64
C ASN A 210 18.29 -0.79 10.29
N GLY A 211 18.14 -0.80 11.62
CA GLY A 211 17.64 0.36 12.40
C GLY A 211 16.15 0.61 12.28
N ARG A 212 15.36 -0.38 11.87
CA ARG A 212 13.90 -0.32 11.74
C ARG A 212 13.26 -1.68 12.02
N ARG A 213 11.95 -1.68 12.28
CA ARG A 213 11.16 -2.92 12.37
C ARG A 213 11.17 -3.70 11.06
N VAL A 214 11.27 -5.03 11.15
CA VAL A 214 11.13 -5.97 10.03
C VAL A 214 9.68 -6.02 9.56
N TYR A 215 8.75 -6.19 10.50
CA TYR A 215 7.31 -6.01 10.31
C TYR A 215 6.96 -4.64 10.85
N GLU A 216 7.07 -3.61 10.02
CA GLU A 216 6.85 -2.22 10.44
C GLU A 216 5.35 -1.93 10.50
N LEU A 217 4.81 -1.81 11.72
CA LEU A 217 3.41 -1.47 11.95
C LEU A 217 3.11 -0.05 11.41
N LYS A 218 2.07 0.05 10.57
CA LYS A 218 1.60 1.27 9.89
C LYS A 218 0.22 1.72 10.31
N ARG A 219 -0.44 0.92 11.16
CA ARG A 219 -1.75 1.22 11.73
C ARG A 219 -1.82 0.60 13.13
N ASN A 220 -2.51 1.27 14.06
CA ASN A 220 -2.52 0.91 15.48
C ASN A 220 -1.14 0.97 16.15
N GLU A 221 -0.26 1.88 15.70
CA GLU A 221 1.12 2.03 16.20
C GLU A 221 1.22 2.26 17.71
N GLU A 222 0.25 2.97 18.32
CA GLU A 222 0.24 3.19 19.78
C GLU A 222 -0.06 1.90 20.58
N ALA A 223 -0.89 1.01 20.03
CA ALA A 223 -1.17 -0.28 20.65
C ALA A 223 0.05 -1.21 20.55
N ASP A 224 0.80 -1.11 19.44
CA ASP A 224 1.99 -1.93 19.15
C ASP A 224 1.74 -3.42 19.42
N ASP A 225 0.54 -3.90 19.08
CA ASP A 225 0.10 -5.28 19.34
C ASP A 225 0.32 -6.13 18.09
N TYR A 226 1.14 -7.19 18.24
CA TYR A 226 1.55 -8.10 17.16
C TYR A 226 0.88 -9.48 17.31
N SER A 227 -0.14 -9.59 18.17
CA SER A 227 -0.79 -10.87 18.48
C SER A 227 -1.41 -11.52 17.25
N ASP A 228 -1.99 -10.72 16.36
CA ASP A 228 -2.55 -11.17 15.08
C ASP A 228 -1.47 -11.77 14.16
N LEU A 229 -0.34 -11.08 14.00
CA LEU A 229 0.80 -11.56 13.22
C LEU A 229 1.38 -12.84 13.81
N ALA A 230 1.51 -12.90 15.14
CA ALA A 230 1.99 -14.09 15.85
C ALA A 230 1.05 -15.29 15.64
N THR A 231 -0.27 -15.09 15.74
CA THR A 231 -1.26 -16.13 15.47
C THR A 231 -1.20 -16.60 14.02
N PHE A 232 -1.15 -15.68 13.05
CA PHE A 232 -1.01 -16.04 11.64
C PHE A 232 0.25 -16.88 11.38
N ILE A 233 1.40 -16.47 11.92
CA ILE A 233 2.67 -17.20 11.74
C ILE A 233 2.64 -18.56 12.45
N ASP A 234 2.00 -18.68 13.62
CA ASP A 234 1.84 -19.95 14.33
C ASP A 234 1.03 -20.94 13.50
N VAL A 235 -0.14 -20.52 12.98
CA VAL A 235 -0.96 -21.34 12.06
C VAL A 235 -0.16 -21.73 10.82
N LEU A 236 0.51 -20.76 10.16
CA LEU A 236 1.29 -21.00 8.95
C LEU A 236 2.40 -22.06 9.14
N ASN A 237 2.99 -22.18 10.31
CA ASN A 237 4.17 -23.02 10.54
C ASN A 237 3.90 -24.29 11.36
N ASN A 238 2.88 -24.28 12.23
CA ASN A 238 2.65 -25.34 13.22
C ASN A 238 1.33 -26.09 13.04
N SER A 239 0.44 -25.63 12.14
CA SER A 239 -0.75 -26.39 11.78
C SER A 239 -0.40 -27.78 11.24
N SER A 240 -1.21 -28.76 11.61
CA SER A 240 -1.01 -30.15 11.19
C SER A 240 -1.23 -30.27 9.67
N ALA A 241 -0.54 -31.19 8.99
CA ALA A 241 -0.76 -31.38 7.55
C ALA A 241 -2.21 -31.78 7.19
N ALA A 242 -2.97 -32.33 8.13
CA ALA A 242 -4.38 -32.68 7.93
C ALA A 242 -5.31 -31.48 8.07
N ASP A 243 -4.94 -30.50 8.90
CA ASP A 243 -5.78 -29.34 9.25
C ASP A 243 -5.31 -28.03 8.60
N PHE A 244 -4.10 -28.02 8.01
CA PHE A 244 -3.41 -26.84 7.49
C PHE A 244 -4.27 -25.96 6.57
N GLU A 245 -4.95 -26.56 5.60
CA GLU A 245 -5.78 -25.80 4.64
C GLU A 245 -6.92 -25.07 5.37
N CYS A 246 -7.63 -25.77 6.26
CA CYS A 246 -8.74 -25.20 7.02
C CYS A 246 -8.27 -24.13 8.00
N GLU A 247 -7.22 -24.41 8.78
CA GLU A 247 -6.71 -23.47 9.79
C GLU A 247 -6.10 -22.23 9.15
N LEU A 248 -5.40 -22.38 8.01
CA LEU A 248 -4.84 -21.25 7.29
C LEU A 248 -5.92 -20.36 6.68
N ASP A 249 -6.96 -20.95 6.07
CA ASP A 249 -8.06 -20.20 5.46
C ASP A 249 -8.89 -19.41 6.50
N ASP A 250 -8.86 -19.80 7.78
CA ASP A 250 -9.49 -19.07 8.88
C ASP A 250 -8.74 -17.77 9.25
N VAL A 251 -7.44 -17.68 8.96
CA VAL A 251 -6.59 -16.53 9.35
C VAL A 251 -5.94 -15.81 8.16
N PHE A 252 -6.09 -16.32 6.94
CA PHE A 252 -5.40 -15.81 5.77
C PHE A 252 -6.19 -16.04 4.48
N ASN A 253 -6.22 -15.03 3.60
CA ASN A 253 -6.84 -15.17 2.28
C ASN A 253 -5.88 -15.89 1.31
N THR A 254 -5.82 -17.21 1.43
CA THR A 254 -4.96 -18.10 0.63
C THR A 254 -5.24 -17.96 -0.86
N THR A 255 -6.51 -17.86 -1.25
CA THR A 255 -6.92 -17.76 -2.66
C THR A 255 -6.32 -16.53 -3.35
N ASP A 256 -6.38 -15.36 -2.70
CA ASP A 256 -5.82 -14.15 -3.28
C ASP A 256 -4.29 -14.13 -3.22
N TYR A 257 -3.70 -14.66 -2.15
CA TYR A 257 -2.25 -14.78 -2.06
C TYR A 257 -1.65 -15.70 -3.14
N LEU A 258 -2.31 -16.80 -3.50
CA LEU A 258 -1.86 -17.66 -4.60
C LEU A 258 -1.82 -16.90 -5.94
N LYS A 259 -2.72 -15.94 -6.17
CA LYS A 259 -2.65 -15.05 -7.35
C LYS A 259 -1.48 -14.07 -7.25
N VAL A 260 -1.16 -13.57 -6.05
CA VAL A 260 0.04 -12.75 -5.82
C VAL A 260 1.31 -13.53 -6.15
N ILE A 261 1.43 -14.78 -5.68
CA ILE A 261 2.56 -15.66 -6.04
C ILE A 261 2.64 -15.85 -7.56
N ALA A 262 1.51 -16.10 -8.22
CA ALA A 262 1.47 -16.26 -9.67
C ALA A 262 1.96 -14.99 -10.38
N ALA A 263 1.57 -13.79 -9.92
CA ALA A 263 2.07 -12.52 -10.46
C ALA A 263 3.58 -12.36 -10.22
N ASP A 264 4.07 -12.64 -9.01
CA ASP A 264 5.50 -12.56 -8.68
C ASP A 264 6.35 -13.45 -9.59
N VAL A 265 5.91 -14.69 -9.82
CA VAL A 265 6.59 -15.64 -10.72
C VAL A 265 6.56 -15.16 -12.17
N LEU A 266 5.42 -14.68 -12.66
CA LEU A 266 5.28 -14.19 -14.04
C LEU A 266 6.11 -12.94 -14.31
N CYS A 267 6.22 -12.05 -13.32
CA CYS A 267 6.95 -10.79 -13.44
C CYS A 267 8.42 -10.91 -13.03
N GLY A 268 8.85 -12.04 -12.47
CA GLY A 268 10.21 -12.23 -11.97
C GLY A 268 10.54 -11.32 -10.78
N ASN A 269 9.58 -11.10 -9.88
CA ASN A 269 9.77 -10.27 -8.69
C ASN A 269 10.63 -11.01 -7.66
N TRP A 270 11.95 -10.87 -7.80
CA TRP A 270 12.91 -11.51 -6.90
C TRP A 270 12.97 -10.82 -5.52
N ASP A 271 12.58 -9.55 -5.41
CA ASP A 271 12.67 -8.80 -4.14
C ASP A 271 11.35 -8.79 -3.35
N GLY A 272 10.41 -9.69 -3.71
CA GLY A 272 9.15 -9.95 -3.01
C GLY A 272 9.28 -11.03 -1.93
N TYR A 273 8.15 -11.38 -1.31
CA TYR A 273 8.13 -12.39 -0.24
C TYR A 273 8.61 -13.77 -0.70
N ILE A 274 8.27 -14.23 -1.91
CA ILE A 274 8.58 -15.61 -2.30
C ILE A 274 10.09 -15.90 -2.39
N TYR A 275 10.92 -14.87 -2.60
CA TYR A 275 12.38 -15.02 -2.72
C TYR A 275 13.12 -14.24 -1.64
N ASN A 276 13.20 -12.90 -1.71
CA ASN A 276 14.04 -12.11 -0.79
C ASN A 276 13.36 -11.74 0.54
N LYS A 277 12.08 -12.05 0.75
CA LYS A 277 11.39 -11.83 2.04
C LYS A 277 11.26 -10.34 2.35
N ASN A 278 10.90 -9.57 1.33
CA ASN A 278 10.92 -8.11 1.34
C ASN A 278 9.74 -7.54 0.52
N ASN A 279 9.48 -6.23 0.68
CA ASN A 279 8.55 -5.44 -0.12
C ASN A 279 7.12 -5.98 -0.26
N TYR A 280 6.51 -6.42 0.85
CA TYR A 280 5.10 -6.78 0.88
C TYR A 280 4.40 -6.11 2.07
N TYR A 281 3.07 -6.15 2.06
CA TYR A 281 2.25 -5.71 3.19
C TYR A 281 1.36 -6.85 3.63
N VAL A 282 1.08 -6.90 4.93
CA VAL A 282 0.09 -7.80 5.53
C VAL A 282 -0.94 -6.91 6.23
N TYR A 283 -2.22 -7.18 5.99
CA TYR A 283 -3.33 -6.52 6.68
C TYR A 283 -4.18 -7.60 7.35
N ASN A 284 -4.49 -7.39 8.63
CA ASN A 284 -5.41 -8.23 9.39
C ASN A 284 -6.83 -7.69 9.32
#